data_AF-A0A763Q494-F1
#
_entry.id   AF-A0A763Q494-F1
#
_cell.length_a   1.000
_cell.length_b   1.000
_cell.length_c   1.000
_cell.angle_alpha   90.00
_cell.angle_beta   90.00
_cell.angle_gamma   90.00
#
_symmetry.space_group_name_H-M   'P 1'
#
loop_
_entity.id
_entity.type
_entity.pdbx_description
1 polymer ?
#
loop_
_entity_poly.entity_id
_entity_poly.type
_entity_poly.pdbx_seq_one_letter_code
_entity_poly.pdbx_strand_id
1 'polypeptide(L)'
;GAMKQVAEYADGIGPDYHMLVAEGSTKGNIKLTGMVQDAHQNKMVVHPYTVRADQLPDYATDVNQLYDILYNKAGVDGLFTDFPDKAVMFLQKND
;
A
#
# COMPACT_ATOMS: atom_id res chain seq x y z
N GLY A 1 12.38 -13.24 3.68
CA GLY A 1 11.68 -13.92 4.80
C GLY A 1 10.70 -14.91 4.23
N ALA A 2 9.44 -14.88 4.70
CA ALA A 2 8.36 -15.70 4.15
C ALA A 2 8.14 -15.45 2.64
N MET A 3 8.42 -14.24 2.14
CA MET A 3 8.26 -13.89 0.73
C MET A 3 9.13 -14.73 -0.21
N LYS A 4 10.29 -15.22 0.25
CA LYS A 4 11.13 -16.10 -0.56
C LYS A 4 10.41 -17.40 -0.94
N GLN A 5 9.61 -17.96 -0.02
CA GLN A 5 8.84 -19.17 -0.28
C GLN A 5 7.63 -18.89 -1.17
N VAL A 6 6.96 -17.75 -0.98
CA VAL A 6 5.81 -17.36 -1.80
C VAL A 6 6.24 -17.10 -3.25
N ALA A 7 7.41 -16.50 -3.45
CA ALA A 7 7.98 -16.24 -4.77
C ALA A 7 8.29 -17.50 -5.59
N GLU A 8 8.29 -18.70 -4.99
CA GLU A 8 8.47 -19.96 -5.72
C GLU A 8 7.26 -20.30 -6.60
N TYR A 9 6.07 -19.75 -6.30
CA TYR A 9 4.82 -20.07 -7.00
C TYR A 9 3.95 -18.87 -7.36
N ALA A 10 4.29 -17.65 -6.93
CA ALA A 10 3.52 -16.44 -7.21
C ALA A 10 4.40 -15.28 -7.67
N ASP A 11 3.87 -14.47 -8.59
CA ASP A 11 4.55 -13.28 -9.13
C ASP A 11 4.29 -12.00 -8.30
N GLY A 12 3.35 -12.06 -7.34
CA GLY A 12 2.95 -10.90 -6.56
C GLY A 12 2.10 -11.26 -5.35
N ILE A 13 1.94 -10.30 -4.45
CA ILE A 13 1.06 -10.41 -3.27
C ILE A 13 0.03 -9.28 -3.26
N GLY A 14 -1.17 -9.59 -2.78
CA GLY A 14 -2.20 -8.60 -2.46
C GLY A 14 -2.56 -8.68 -0.98
N PRO A 15 -1.84 -7.99 -0.09
CA PRO A 15 -2.16 -7.97 1.34
C PRO A 15 -3.27 -6.97 1.65
N ASP A 16 -3.89 -7.09 2.82
CA ASP A 16 -4.61 -5.96 3.41
C ASP A 16 -3.61 -4.81 3.63
N TYR A 17 -3.93 -3.57 3.22
CA TYR A 17 -3.01 -2.44 3.33
C TYR A 17 -2.60 -2.15 4.79
N HIS A 18 -3.39 -2.55 5.79
CA HIS A 18 -3.03 -2.43 7.20
C HIS A 18 -1.79 -3.28 7.57
N MET A 19 -1.47 -4.32 6.79
CA MET A 19 -0.24 -5.11 6.97
C MET A 19 1.02 -4.35 6.54
N LEU A 20 0.86 -3.28 5.75
CA LEU A 20 1.97 -2.46 5.25
C LEU A 20 2.29 -1.30 6.19
N VAL A 21 1.35 -0.90 7.05
CA VAL A 21 1.50 0.20 8.00
C VAL A 21 1.63 -0.37 9.41
N ALA A 22 2.76 -0.09 10.06
CA ALA A 22 3.04 -0.60 11.40
C ALA A 22 2.11 0.03 12.45
N GLU A 23 1.80 -0.76 13.47
CA GLU A 23 1.05 -0.32 14.64
C GLU A 23 1.73 0.91 15.30
N GLY A 24 0.91 1.83 15.82
CA GLY A 24 1.40 3.09 16.40
C GLY A 24 1.80 4.15 15.37
N SER A 25 1.51 3.94 14.08
CA SER A 25 1.53 5.02 13.09
C SER A 25 0.47 6.07 13.44
N THR A 26 0.83 7.34 13.33
CA THR A 26 -0.06 8.47 13.61
C THR A 26 -0.11 9.43 12.43
N LYS A 27 -1.09 10.34 12.44
CA LYS A 27 -1.13 11.45 11.47
C LYS A 27 0.21 12.21 11.52
N GLY A 28 0.92 12.24 10.41
CA GLY A 28 2.24 12.89 10.28
C GLY A 28 3.46 12.02 10.65
N ASN A 29 3.27 10.84 11.24
CA ASN A 29 4.36 9.89 11.52
C ASN A 29 3.95 8.47 11.12
N ILE A 30 4.14 8.18 9.83
CA ILE A 30 3.80 6.88 9.25
C ILE A 30 5.01 5.96 9.35
N LYS A 31 4.81 4.80 9.96
CA LYS A 31 5.81 3.74 10.04
C LYS A 31 5.36 2.59 9.16
N LEU A 32 6.25 2.14 8.28
CA LEU A 32 5.96 1.04 7.37
C LEU A 32 6.54 -0.26 7.91
N THR A 33 5.89 -1.37 7.57
CA THR A 33 6.47 -2.69 7.78
C THR A 33 7.51 -2.97 6.69
N GLY A 34 8.36 -3.98 6.90
CA GLY A 34 9.32 -4.43 5.88
C GLY A 34 8.69 -5.27 4.76
N MET A 35 7.35 -5.39 4.69
CA MET A 35 6.68 -6.35 3.80
C MET A 35 6.90 -6.03 2.32
N VAL A 36 6.69 -4.77 1.91
CA VAL A 36 6.90 -4.37 0.50
C VAL A 36 8.36 -4.58 0.10
N GLN A 37 9.29 -4.19 0.97
CA GLN A 37 10.72 -4.38 0.73
C GLN A 37 11.11 -5.86 0.58
N ASP A 38 10.62 -6.76 1.44
CA ASP A 38 10.88 -8.21 1.32
C ASP A 38 10.27 -8.79 0.03
N ALA A 39 9.08 -8.32 -0.39
CA ALA A 39 8.46 -8.75 -1.64
C ALA A 39 9.27 -8.31 -2.87
N HIS A 40 9.66 -7.03 -2.93
CA HIS A 40 10.47 -6.48 -4.03
C HIS A 40 11.85 -7.13 -4.12
N GLN A 41 12.49 -7.45 -3.00
CA GLN A 41 13.75 -8.20 -2.98
C GLN A 41 13.64 -9.59 -3.62
N ASN A 42 12.44 -10.16 -3.64
CA ASN A 42 12.13 -11.44 -4.30
C ASN A 42 11.45 -11.24 -5.67
N LYS A 43 11.50 -10.04 -6.25
CA LYS A 43 10.94 -9.69 -7.57
C LYS A 43 9.42 -9.85 -7.69
N MET A 44 8.71 -9.76 -6.57
CA MET A 44 7.26 -9.85 -6.53
C MET A 44 6.63 -8.46 -6.56
N VAL A 45 5.55 -8.27 -7.32
CA VAL A 45 4.75 -7.04 -7.27
C VAL A 45 3.84 -7.02 -6.03
N VAL A 46 3.48 -5.84 -5.53
CA VAL A 46 2.63 -5.67 -4.34
C VAL A 46 1.41 -4.82 -4.68
N HIS A 47 0.21 -5.41 -4.57
CA HIS A 47 -1.07 -4.76 -4.84
C HIS A 47 -2.04 -4.87 -3.66
N PRO A 48 -1.94 -4.01 -2.62
CA PRO A 48 -2.77 -4.14 -1.44
C PRO A 48 -4.24 -3.78 -1.69
N TYR A 49 -5.12 -4.27 -0.83
CA TYR A 49 -6.56 -3.99 -0.83
C TYR A 49 -7.05 -3.56 0.57
N THR A 50 -8.21 -2.91 0.74
CA THR A 50 -8.94 -2.10 -0.27
C THR A 50 -8.95 -0.66 0.23
N VAL A 51 -8.47 0.28 -0.59
CA VAL A 51 -8.57 1.70 -0.25
C VAL A 51 -10.01 2.17 -0.40
N ARG A 52 -10.55 2.74 0.69
CA ARG A 52 -11.92 3.22 0.78
C ARG A 52 -11.96 4.65 1.30
N ALA A 53 -12.48 5.57 0.50
CA ALA A 53 -12.56 6.99 0.87
C ALA A 53 -13.59 7.26 1.99
N ASP A 54 -14.53 6.33 2.20
CA ASP A 54 -15.57 6.37 3.23
C ASP A 54 -15.19 5.59 4.51
N GLN A 55 -14.04 4.92 4.52
CA GLN A 55 -13.56 4.10 5.64
C GLN A 55 -12.04 4.23 5.79
N LEU A 56 -11.59 5.43 6.16
CA LEU A 56 -10.17 5.74 6.32
C LEU A 56 -9.63 5.29 7.68
N PRO A 57 -8.36 4.85 7.75
CA PRO A 57 -7.68 4.59 9.00
C PRO A 57 -7.34 5.90 9.73
N ASP A 58 -7.19 5.85 11.06
CA ASP A 58 -6.97 7.04 11.90
C ASP A 58 -5.72 7.85 11.53
N TYR A 59 -4.72 7.23 10.90
CA TYR A 59 -3.49 7.89 10.48
C TYR A 59 -3.61 8.66 9.14
N ALA A 60 -4.74 8.52 8.43
CA ALA A 60 -5.02 9.23 7.19
C ALA A 60 -6.16 10.25 7.39
N THR A 61 -5.95 11.51 7.01
CA THR A 61 -6.94 12.58 7.08
C THR A 61 -7.91 12.58 5.90
N ASP A 62 -7.44 12.11 4.75
CA ASP A 62 -8.21 11.95 3.53
C ASP A 62 -7.63 10.80 2.69
N VAL A 63 -8.35 10.41 1.64
CA VAL A 63 -7.95 9.30 0.77
C VAL A 63 -6.66 9.58 -0.01
N ASN A 64 -6.35 10.85 -0.32
CA ASN A 64 -5.11 11.19 -1.03
C ASN A 64 -3.90 10.96 -0.13
N GLN A 65 -4.03 11.23 1.17
CA GLN A 65 -2.97 10.88 2.13
C GLN A 65 -2.76 9.37 2.21
N LEU A 66 -3.84 8.57 2.16
CA LEU A 66 -3.70 7.11 2.12
C LEU A 66 -3.04 6.64 0.82
N TYR A 67 -3.40 7.22 -0.32
CA TYR A 67 -2.72 6.95 -1.60
C TYR A 67 -1.24 7.33 -1.56
N ASP A 68 -0.87 8.47 -0.98
CA ASP A 68 0.52 8.89 -0.80
C ASP A 68 1.31 7.90 0.10
N ILE A 69 0.69 7.44 1.18
CA ILE A 69 1.30 6.43 2.06
C ILE A 69 1.59 5.13 1.30
N LEU A 70 0.66 4.66 0.48
CA LEU A 70 0.80 3.37 -0.21
C LEU A 70 1.69 3.49 -1.45
N TYR A 71 1.39 4.40 -2.37
CA TYR A 71 2.16 4.55 -3.61
C TYR A 71 3.55 5.13 -3.36
N ASN A 72 3.65 6.24 -2.61
CA ASN A 72 4.91 6.99 -2.55
C ASN A 72 5.80 6.57 -1.38
N LYS A 73 5.22 6.28 -0.21
CA LYS A 73 6.02 5.89 0.97
C LYS A 73 6.30 4.39 1.01
N ALA A 74 5.26 3.57 0.86
CA ALA A 74 5.41 2.11 0.86
C ALA A 74 5.98 1.60 -0.47
N GLY A 75 5.70 2.28 -1.58
CA GLY A 75 6.22 1.90 -2.89
C GLY A 75 5.45 0.75 -3.52
N VAL A 76 4.14 0.64 -3.29
CA VAL A 76 3.35 -0.44 -3.91
C VAL A 76 3.21 -0.21 -5.42
N ASP A 77 3.18 -1.30 -6.19
CA ASP A 77 3.15 -1.26 -7.66
C ASP A 77 1.77 -0.87 -8.23
N GLY A 78 0.75 -0.96 -7.39
CA GLY A 78 -0.67 -0.79 -7.70
C GLY A 78 -1.48 -1.02 -6.42
N LEU A 79 -2.78 -0.74 -6.41
CA LEU A 79 -3.66 -1.06 -5.27
C LEU A 79 -5.09 -1.27 -5.73
N PHE A 80 -5.88 -1.95 -4.91
CA PHE A 80 -7.31 -2.07 -5.07
C PHE A 80 -8.02 -0.95 -4.32
N THR A 81 -9.01 -0.33 -4.95
CA THR A 81 -9.81 0.76 -4.39
C THR A 81 -11.26 0.65 -4.84
N ASP A 82 -12.18 1.00 -3.95
CA ASP A 82 -13.62 1.10 -4.29
C ASP A 82 -13.97 2.42 -4.98
N PHE A 83 -12.99 3.34 -5.08
CA PHE A 83 -13.15 4.65 -5.72
C PHE A 83 -12.08 4.84 -6.82
N PRO A 84 -12.22 4.17 -7.98
CA PRO A 84 -11.21 4.18 -9.05
C PRO A 84 -10.91 5.60 -9.57
N ASP A 85 -11.93 6.46 -9.66
CA ASP A 85 -11.81 7.86 -10.07
C ASP A 85 -10.80 8.61 -9.19
N LYS A 86 -10.85 8.40 -7.87
CA LYS A 86 -9.97 9.08 -6.92
C LYS A 86 -8.52 8.64 -7.04
N ALA A 87 -8.28 7.34 -7.25
CA ALA A 87 -6.92 6.84 -7.46
C ALA A 87 -6.32 7.37 -8.76
N VAL A 88 -7.09 7.36 -9.86
CA VAL A 88 -6.64 7.92 -11.14
C VAL A 88 -6.32 9.41 -11.02
N MET A 89 -7.20 10.19 -10.39
CA MET A 89 -6.98 11.63 -10.16
C MET A 89 -5.76 11.90 -9.26
N PHE A 90 -5.45 11.01 -8.32
CA PHE A 90 -4.26 11.14 -7.48
C PHE A 90 -2.98 10.92 -8.30
N LEU A 91 -2.91 9.85 -9.09
CA LEU A 91 -1.72 9.51 -9.89
C LEU A 91 -1.45 10.59 -10.96
N GLN A 92 -2.47 11.04 -11.69
CA GLN A 92 -2.33 12.07 -12.72
C GLN A 92 -1.86 13.44 -12.20
N LYS A 93 -1.96 13.70 -10.89
CA LYS A 93 -1.45 14.94 -10.27
C LYS A 93 0.02 14.86 -9.89
N ASN A 94 0.57 13.65 -9.80
CA ASN A 94 1.93 13.40 -9.33
C ASN A 94 2.89 12.97 -10.47
N ASP A 95 2.39 12.85 -11.70
CA ASP A 95 3.17 12.75 -12.94
C ASP A 95 3.62 14.15 -13.42
#